data_AF-A0A6C0H5F6-F1
#
_entry.id   AF-A0A6C0H5F6-F1
#
_cell.length_a   1.000
_cell.length_b   1.000
_cell.length_c   1.000
_cell.angle_alpha   90.00
_cell.angle_beta   90.00
_cell.angle_gamma   90.00
#
_symmetry.space_group_name_H-M   'P 1'
#
loop_
_entity.id
_entity.type
_entity.pdbx_description
1 polymer ?
#
loop_
_entity_poly.entity_id
_entity_poly.type
_entity_poly.pdbx_seq_one_letter_code
_entity_poly.pdbx_strand_id
1 'polypeptide(L)'
;MFENIEEINKKYGIEIKTDDEKKILSIFNSLEIREEDYDLNDYKILSKIGLYYLYVKKDNEKAKKYYLMAIEKGYDGALNNLGNLYYNQEKDNENAKKYYLMAIEKGNDLAMYNFAEIYFEEKDYKNAKKYWLMAIEKGNDYAMNNLGHLYHVTEKDYENAKKYYLMAIEKGNENAMNDLGYLCCNVEKDYENAKKYYLMAIEKGNVCAMNNLGYLYHVIEKDYKNAKKYWLMAIEKGDKTAMNNLESIMNDLELYVCLNEITDKNELIENRIKRLRDKCV
;
A
#
# COMPACT_ATOMS: atom_id res chain seq x y z
N MET A 1 -11.90 -7.40 -21.93
CA MET A 1 -10.95 -6.65 -22.78
C MET A 1 -10.73 -5.33 -22.05
N PHE A 2 -9.50 -4.88 -21.88
CA PHE A 2 -9.18 -3.58 -21.30
C PHE A 2 -9.67 -2.45 -22.20
N GLU A 3 -10.38 -1.49 -21.62
CA GLU A 3 -10.94 -0.34 -22.35
C GLU A 3 -10.00 0.87 -22.36
N ASN A 4 -9.13 0.98 -21.35
CA ASN A 4 -8.16 2.06 -21.20
C ASN A 4 -6.92 1.58 -20.43
N ILE A 5 -5.87 2.40 -20.42
CA ILE A 5 -4.61 2.08 -19.74
C ILE A 5 -4.78 1.99 -18.23
N GLU A 6 -5.69 2.76 -17.63
CA GLU A 6 -5.91 2.75 -16.19
C GLU A 6 -6.37 1.36 -15.72
N GLU A 7 -7.18 0.65 -16.50
CA GLU A 7 -7.58 -0.72 -16.18
C GLU A 7 -6.40 -1.70 -16.23
N ILE A 8 -5.48 -1.53 -17.17
CA ILE A 8 -4.25 -2.33 -17.26
C ILE A 8 -3.37 -2.05 -16.03
N ASN A 9 -3.11 -0.78 -15.77
CA ASN A 9 -2.31 -0.31 -14.64
C ASN A 9 -2.87 -0.84 -13.32
N LYS A 10 -4.19 -0.73 -13.13
CA LYS A 10 -4.90 -1.22 -11.95
C LYS A 10 -4.86 -2.74 -11.82
N LYS A 11 -5.05 -3.47 -12.92
CA LYS A 11 -5.07 -4.94 -12.88
C LYS A 11 -3.68 -5.54 -12.61
N TYR A 12 -2.62 -4.94 -13.13
CA TYR A 12 -1.27 -5.48 -13.04
C TYR A 12 -0.32 -4.74 -12.09
N GLY A 13 -0.76 -3.62 -11.50
CA GLY A 13 0.06 -2.81 -10.60
C GLY A 13 1.26 -2.17 -11.31
N ILE A 14 1.06 -1.65 -12.53
CA ILE A 14 2.09 -1.01 -13.34
C ILE A 14 1.69 0.41 -13.71
N GLU A 15 2.65 1.23 -14.14
CA GLU A 15 2.39 2.58 -14.65
C GLU A 15 2.88 2.69 -16.10
N ILE A 16 1.97 2.50 -17.07
CA ILE A 16 2.28 2.69 -18.49
C ILE A 16 2.04 4.14 -18.89
N LYS A 17 3.11 4.84 -19.29
CA LYS A 17 3.03 6.15 -19.97
C LYS A 17 3.23 5.95 -21.47
N THR A 18 2.26 6.38 -22.27
CA THR A 18 2.28 6.20 -23.73
C THR A 18 1.56 7.32 -24.44
N ASP A 19 2.06 7.67 -25.61
CA ASP A 19 1.39 8.59 -26.54
C ASP A 19 0.42 7.82 -27.48
N ASP A 20 0.49 6.49 -27.48
CA ASP A 20 -0.31 5.59 -28.31
C ASP A 20 -1.02 4.55 -27.43
N GLU A 21 -2.17 4.94 -26.90
CA GLU A 21 -3.00 4.09 -26.04
C GLU A 21 -3.62 2.91 -26.81
N LYS A 22 -4.09 3.14 -28.04
CA LYS A 22 -4.72 2.08 -28.85
C LYS A 22 -3.77 0.91 -29.08
N LYS A 23 -2.49 1.20 -29.36
CA LYS A 23 -1.47 0.16 -29.53
C LYS A 23 -1.19 -0.59 -28.24
N ILE A 24 -1.22 0.06 -27.08
CA ILE A 24 -1.12 -0.60 -25.77
C ILE A 24 -2.31 -1.53 -25.52
N LEU A 25 -3.52 -1.03 -25.70
CA LEU A 25 -4.72 -1.83 -25.54
C LEU A 25 -4.69 -3.04 -26.45
N SER A 26 -4.23 -2.89 -27.70
CA SER A 26 -4.04 -4.02 -28.62
C SER A 26 -3.07 -5.06 -28.06
N ILE A 27 -1.90 -4.64 -27.57
CA ILE A 27 -0.91 -5.55 -26.98
C ILE A 27 -1.50 -6.31 -25.78
N PHE A 28 -2.14 -5.59 -24.85
CA PHE A 28 -2.64 -6.21 -23.61
C PHE A 28 -3.92 -7.02 -23.77
N ASN A 29 -4.70 -6.74 -24.81
CA ASN A 29 -5.89 -7.51 -25.13
C ASN A 29 -5.63 -8.66 -26.09
N SER A 30 -4.46 -8.73 -26.71
CA SER A 30 -4.14 -9.85 -27.58
C SER A 30 -3.99 -11.12 -26.73
N LEU A 31 -4.65 -12.20 -27.15
CA LEU A 31 -4.42 -13.53 -26.57
C LEU A 31 -3.09 -14.13 -27.05
N GLU A 32 -2.45 -13.52 -28.05
CA GLU A 32 -1.15 -13.90 -28.60
C GLU A 32 -0.41 -12.66 -29.13
N ILE A 33 0.90 -12.56 -28.88
CA ILE A 33 1.75 -11.53 -29.47
C ILE A 33 2.28 -12.10 -30.78
N ARG A 34 1.88 -11.52 -31.91
CA ARG A 34 2.48 -11.81 -33.22
C ARG A 34 3.54 -10.75 -33.50
N GLU A 35 4.82 -11.12 -33.36
CA GLU A 35 5.97 -10.20 -33.49
C GLU A 35 5.96 -9.41 -34.80
N GLU A 36 5.47 -10.03 -35.89
CA GLU A 36 5.31 -9.42 -37.22
C GLU A 36 4.28 -8.28 -37.31
N ASP A 37 3.32 -8.22 -36.39
CA ASP A 37 2.32 -7.14 -36.35
C ASP A 37 2.86 -5.86 -35.69
N TYR A 38 4.02 -5.95 -35.03
CA TYR A 38 4.58 -4.85 -34.24
C TYR A 38 5.90 -4.36 -34.82
N ASP A 39 6.09 -3.05 -34.82
CA ASP A 39 7.39 -2.47 -35.14
C ASP A 39 8.38 -2.75 -34.00
N LEU A 40 9.14 -3.83 -34.14
CA LEU A 40 10.18 -4.21 -33.18
C LEU A 40 11.40 -3.27 -33.21
N ASN A 41 11.45 -2.25 -34.08
CA ASN A 41 12.43 -1.17 -33.97
C ASN A 41 12.00 -0.07 -32.99
N ASP A 42 10.72 0.01 -32.66
CA ASP A 42 10.22 0.94 -31.66
C ASP A 42 10.53 0.40 -30.26
N TYR A 43 11.53 1.02 -29.62
CA TYR A 43 12.00 0.63 -28.30
C TYR A 43 10.92 0.77 -27.21
N LYS A 44 9.96 1.70 -27.37
CA LYS A 44 8.84 1.83 -26.41
C LYS A 44 7.98 0.56 -26.53
N ILE A 45 7.70 0.12 -27.76
CA ILE A 45 6.89 -1.06 -28.03
C ILE A 45 7.54 -2.34 -27.51
N LEU A 46 8.85 -2.50 -27.71
CA LEU A 46 9.58 -3.61 -27.09
C LEU A 46 9.40 -3.64 -25.57
N SER A 47 9.56 -2.50 -24.89
CA SER A 47 9.33 -2.45 -23.44
C SER A 47 7.89 -2.79 -23.05
N LYS A 48 6.90 -2.43 -23.86
CA LYS A 48 5.48 -2.70 -23.60
C LYS A 48 5.12 -4.17 -23.82
N ILE A 49 5.71 -4.79 -24.85
CA ILE A 49 5.63 -6.24 -25.07
C ILE A 49 6.30 -6.99 -23.91
N GLY A 50 7.44 -6.49 -23.40
CA GLY A 50 8.08 -7.03 -22.20
C GLY A 50 7.16 -7.02 -20.97
N LEU A 51 6.49 -5.89 -20.71
CA LEU A 51 5.49 -5.78 -19.63
C LEU A 51 4.34 -6.76 -19.84
N TYR A 52 3.84 -6.91 -21.06
CA TYR A 52 2.81 -7.88 -21.38
C TYR A 52 3.23 -9.31 -21.04
N TYR A 53 4.42 -9.74 -21.47
CA TYR A 53 4.91 -11.08 -21.18
C TYR A 53 5.08 -11.30 -19.68
N LEU A 54 5.60 -10.30 -18.96
CA LEU A 54 5.79 -10.36 -17.53
C LEU A 54 4.48 -10.49 -16.75
N TYR A 55 3.49 -9.63 -17.05
CA TYR A 55 2.30 -9.50 -16.22
C TYR A 55 1.10 -10.33 -16.72
N VAL A 56 0.95 -10.49 -18.03
CA VAL A 56 -0.16 -11.20 -18.66
C VAL A 56 0.20 -12.67 -18.90
N LYS A 57 1.32 -12.92 -19.60
CA LYS A 57 1.74 -14.29 -19.92
C LYS A 57 2.50 -15.00 -18.82
N LYS A 58 3.02 -14.24 -17.84
CA LYS A 58 3.90 -14.75 -16.78
C LYS A 58 5.12 -15.48 -17.37
N ASP A 59 5.67 -14.94 -18.46
CA ASP A 59 6.85 -15.48 -19.16
C ASP A 59 8.03 -14.51 -18.96
N ASN A 60 8.85 -14.82 -17.95
CA ASN A 60 9.97 -13.97 -17.56
C ASN A 60 11.08 -13.95 -18.62
N GLU A 61 11.34 -15.08 -19.29
CA GLU A 61 12.39 -15.18 -20.31
C GLU A 61 12.06 -14.31 -21.52
N LYS A 62 10.81 -14.34 -21.99
CA LYS A 62 10.38 -13.43 -23.07
C LYS A 62 10.37 -11.99 -22.62
N ALA A 63 9.87 -11.69 -21.41
CA ALA A 63 9.90 -10.32 -20.90
C ALA A 63 11.33 -9.75 -20.89
N LYS A 64 12.28 -10.53 -20.36
CA LYS A 64 13.71 -10.22 -20.34
C LYS A 64 14.28 -10.02 -21.74
N LYS A 65 13.97 -10.91 -22.71
CA LYS A 65 14.37 -10.76 -24.12
C LYS A 65 13.98 -9.37 -24.67
N TYR A 66 12.70 -8.97 -24.54
CA TYR A 66 12.27 -7.69 -25.10
C TYR A 66 12.78 -6.48 -24.32
N TYR A 67 12.97 -6.58 -23.01
CA TYR A 67 13.64 -5.51 -22.25
C TYR A 67 15.08 -5.32 -22.71
N LEU A 68 15.84 -6.39 -22.90
CA LEU A 68 17.21 -6.32 -23.43
C LEU A 68 17.22 -5.70 -24.83
N MET A 69 16.33 -6.11 -25.73
CA MET A 69 16.21 -5.50 -27.06
C MET A 69 15.88 -4.00 -26.99
N ALA A 70 15.02 -3.58 -26.05
CA ALA A 70 14.69 -2.17 -25.85
C ALA A 70 15.91 -1.36 -25.34
N ILE A 71 16.68 -1.94 -24.42
CA ILE A 71 17.93 -1.36 -23.89
C ILE A 71 18.97 -1.21 -25.00
N GLU A 72 19.17 -2.23 -25.83
CA GLU A 72 20.07 -2.19 -26.99
C GLU A 72 19.71 -1.08 -27.98
N LYS A 73 18.42 -0.76 -28.09
CA LYS A 73 17.90 0.35 -28.91
C LYS A 73 17.88 1.70 -28.17
N GLY A 74 18.48 1.79 -26.98
CA GLY A 74 18.66 3.04 -26.25
C GLY A 74 17.50 3.44 -25.34
N TYR A 75 16.58 2.54 -25.02
CA TYR A 75 15.51 2.84 -24.07
C TYR A 75 15.93 2.57 -22.62
N ASP A 76 16.42 3.61 -21.97
CA ASP A 76 16.88 3.56 -20.58
C ASP A 76 15.77 3.15 -19.60
N GLY A 77 14.49 3.41 -19.91
CA GLY A 77 13.35 2.97 -19.10
C GLY A 77 13.24 1.45 -18.94
N ALA A 78 13.72 0.68 -19.92
CA ALA A 78 13.72 -0.78 -19.84
C ALA A 78 14.77 -1.32 -18.84
N LEU A 79 15.79 -0.53 -18.46
CA LEU A 79 16.75 -0.92 -17.42
C LEU A 79 16.04 -1.11 -16.07
N ASN A 80 15.17 -0.17 -15.69
CA ASN A 80 14.36 -0.30 -14.48
C ASN A 80 13.41 -1.50 -14.54
N ASN A 81 12.77 -1.75 -15.69
CA ASN A 81 11.87 -2.90 -15.86
C ASN A 81 12.61 -4.24 -15.75
N LEU A 82 13.82 -4.30 -16.30
CA LEU A 82 14.67 -5.49 -16.20
C LEU A 82 15.16 -5.68 -14.76
N GLY A 83 15.56 -4.61 -14.07
CA GLY A 83 15.88 -4.66 -12.64
C GLY A 83 14.71 -5.17 -11.80
N ASN A 84 13.49 -4.70 -12.08
CA ASN A 84 12.26 -5.16 -11.43
C ASN A 84 11.96 -6.64 -11.70
N LEU A 85 12.25 -7.13 -12.90
CA LEU A 85 12.09 -8.55 -13.24
C LEU A 85 13.03 -9.40 -12.39
N TYR A 86 14.32 -9.04 -12.33
CA TYR A 86 15.30 -9.75 -11.50
C TYR A 86 14.94 -9.70 -10.01
N TYR A 87 14.59 -8.53 -9.50
CA TYR A 87 14.27 -8.34 -8.10
C TYR A 87 13.00 -9.07 -7.67
N ASN A 88 11.90 -8.88 -8.40
CA ASN A 88 10.59 -9.35 -7.96
C ASN A 88 10.33 -10.80 -8.36
N GLN A 89 10.75 -11.21 -9.56
CA GLN A 89 10.43 -12.53 -10.10
C GLN A 89 11.55 -13.55 -9.89
N GLU A 90 12.78 -13.19 -10.24
CA GLU A 90 13.91 -14.13 -10.15
C GLU A 90 14.55 -14.14 -8.74
N LYS A 91 14.24 -13.15 -7.90
CA LYS A 91 14.86 -12.96 -6.57
C LYS A 91 16.38 -12.85 -6.64
N ASP A 92 16.87 -12.26 -7.72
CA ASP A 92 18.29 -12.03 -7.99
C ASP A 92 18.64 -10.56 -7.72
N ASN A 93 19.05 -10.29 -6.48
CA ASN A 93 19.41 -8.94 -6.05
C ASN A 93 20.67 -8.42 -6.73
N GLU A 94 21.60 -9.29 -7.13
CA GLU A 94 22.86 -8.87 -7.76
C GLU A 94 22.59 -8.29 -9.15
N ASN A 95 21.85 -9.02 -9.98
CA ASN A 95 21.46 -8.52 -11.30
C ASN A 95 20.47 -7.36 -11.21
N ALA A 96 19.52 -7.39 -10.27
CA ALA A 96 18.61 -6.26 -10.06
C ALA A 96 19.39 -4.97 -9.76
N LYS A 97 20.34 -5.03 -8.81
CA LYS A 97 21.22 -3.93 -8.45
C LYS A 97 22.02 -3.41 -9.64
N LYS A 98 22.58 -4.31 -10.46
CA LYS A 98 23.31 -3.95 -11.67
C LYS A 98 22.47 -3.11 -12.63
N TYR A 99 21.27 -3.57 -12.98
CA TYR A 99 20.41 -2.85 -13.94
C TYR A 99 19.80 -1.58 -13.35
N TYR A 100 19.46 -1.56 -12.06
CA TYR A 100 19.05 -0.32 -11.41
C TYR A 100 20.17 0.72 -11.40
N LEU A 101 21.41 0.32 -11.10
CA LEU A 101 22.54 1.26 -11.11
C LEU A 101 22.73 1.88 -12.51
N MET A 102 22.66 1.06 -13.56
CA MET A 102 22.67 1.56 -14.94
C MET A 102 21.52 2.55 -15.22
N ALA A 103 20.31 2.27 -14.71
CA ALA A 103 19.17 3.18 -14.86
C ALA A 103 19.35 4.49 -14.07
N ILE A 104 19.93 4.42 -12.87
CA ILE A 104 20.24 5.57 -12.01
C ILE A 104 21.25 6.49 -12.69
N GLU A 105 22.27 5.94 -13.36
CA GLU A 105 23.24 6.70 -14.16
C GLU A 105 22.57 7.48 -15.31
N LYS A 106 21.40 7.03 -15.77
CA LYS A 106 20.55 7.70 -16.76
C LYS A 106 19.52 8.65 -16.13
N GLY A 107 19.53 8.80 -14.81
CA GLY A 107 18.64 9.69 -14.08
C GLY A 107 17.25 9.12 -13.80
N ASN A 108 17.06 7.81 -13.88
CA ASN A 108 15.78 7.16 -13.58
C ASN A 108 15.50 7.17 -12.06
N ASP A 109 14.46 7.89 -11.65
CA ASP A 109 14.04 8.07 -10.27
C ASP A 109 13.39 6.81 -9.67
N LEU A 110 12.60 6.08 -10.45
CA LEU A 110 12.02 4.80 -10.04
C LEU A 110 13.12 3.77 -9.71
N ALA A 111 14.21 3.77 -10.47
CA ALA A 111 15.36 2.91 -10.19
C ALA A 111 16.08 3.34 -8.90
N MET A 112 16.19 4.64 -8.60
CA MET A 112 16.74 5.11 -7.31
C MET A 112 15.90 4.58 -6.14
N TYR A 113 14.58 4.66 -6.26
CA TYR A 113 13.65 4.10 -5.29
C TYR A 113 13.81 2.58 -5.15
N ASN A 114 13.71 1.81 -6.26
CA ASN A 114 13.78 0.35 -6.21
C ASN A 114 15.16 -0.17 -5.73
N PHE A 115 16.24 0.54 -6.06
CA PHE A 115 17.58 0.22 -5.57
C PHE A 115 17.71 0.41 -4.07
N ALA A 116 17.05 1.44 -3.51
CA ALA A 116 16.99 1.66 -2.08
C ALA A 116 16.22 0.56 -1.34
N GLU A 117 15.13 0.04 -1.92
CA GLU A 117 14.36 -1.08 -1.34
C GLU A 117 15.24 -2.31 -1.08
N ILE A 118 16.12 -2.67 -2.05
CA ILE A 118 17.03 -3.82 -1.87
C ILE A 118 17.95 -3.59 -0.67
N TYR A 119 18.53 -2.38 -0.55
CA TYR A 119 19.38 -2.07 0.60
C TYR A 119 18.62 -2.06 1.92
N PHE A 120 17.36 -1.62 1.92
CA PHE A 120 16.51 -1.65 3.10
C PHE A 120 16.26 -3.09 3.56
N GLU A 121 15.92 -4.00 2.65
CA GLU A 121 15.75 -5.43 2.95
C GLU A 121 17.02 -6.08 3.48
N GLU A 122 18.18 -5.70 2.93
CA GLU A 122 19.50 -6.11 3.41
C GLU A 122 19.91 -5.43 4.73
N LYS A 123 19.07 -4.54 5.27
CA LYS A 123 19.30 -3.74 6.48
C LYS A 123 20.49 -2.77 6.38
N ASP A 124 20.92 -2.45 5.16
CA ASP A 124 21.84 -1.35 4.90
C ASP A 124 21.06 -0.04 4.78
N TYR A 125 20.57 0.43 5.91
CA TYR A 125 19.74 1.63 6.00
C TYR A 125 20.48 2.90 5.56
N LYS A 126 21.81 2.91 5.63
CA LYS A 126 22.63 4.04 5.16
C LYS A 126 22.50 4.20 3.65
N ASN A 127 22.66 3.10 2.89
CA ASN A 127 22.49 3.15 1.44
C ASN A 127 21.02 3.30 1.04
N ALA A 128 20.08 2.66 1.73
CA ALA A 128 18.65 2.87 1.49
C ALA A 128 18.28 4.36 1.60
N LYS A 129 18.64 5.02 2.71
CA LYS A 129 18.42 6.46 2.91
C LYS A 129 19.08 7.30 1.81
N LYS A 130 20.32 7.00 1.42
CA LYS A 130 21.03 7.71 0.34
C LYS A 130 20.21 7.69 -0.96
N TYR A 131 19.78 6.52 -1.41
CA TYR A 131 19.11 6.39 -2.71
C TYR A 131 17.65 6.87 -2.67
N TRP A 132 16.93 6.69 -1.55
CA TRP A 132 15.62 7.33 -1.38
C TRP A 132 15.74 8.86 -1.40
N LEU A 133 16.73 9.46 -0.74
CA LEU A 133 16.94 10.92 -0.82
C LEU A 133 17.16 11.40 -2.27
N MET A 134 17.93 10.65 -3.07
CA MET A 134 18.09 10.96 -4.50
C MET A 134 16.76 10.86 -5.26
N ALA A 135 15.92 9.86 -4.97
CA ALA A 135 14.59 9.74 -5.57
C ALA A 135 13.64 10.90 -5.12
N ILE A 136 13.74 11.32 -3.86
CA ILE A 136 12.97 12.45 -3.30
C ILE A 136 13.33 13.76 -4.00
N GLU A 137 14.60 13.99 -4.34
CA GLU A 137 15.03 15.16 -5.13
C GLU A 137 14.37 15.21 -6.52
N LYS A 138 13.92 14.06 -7.04
CA LYS A 138 13.14 13.95 -8.28
C LYS A 138 11.63 13.99 -8.07
N GLY A 139 11.18 14.12 -6.83
CA GLY A 139 9.78 14.22 -6.45
C GLY A 139 9.06 12.89 -6.23
N ASN A 140 9.81 11.79 -6.06
CA ASN A 140 9.23 10.48 -5.79
C ASN A 140 8.62 10.43 -4.38
N ASP A 141 7.30 10.31 -4.30
CA ASP A 141 6.52 10.32 -3.06
C ASP A 141 6.57 8.99 -2.31
N TYR A 142 6.73 7.85 -3.01
CA TYR A 142 6.98 6.56 -2.38
C TYR A 142 8.28 6.55 -1.57
N ALA A 143 9.35 7.14 -2.11
CA ALA A 143 10.61 7.32 -1.40
C ALA A 143 10.46 8.23 -0.17
N MET A 144 9.64 9.29 -0.26
CA MET A 144 9.31 10.14 0.90
C MET A 144 8.61 9.31 1.98
N ASN A 145 7.60 8.51 1.63
CA ASN A 145 6.91 7.63 2.57
C ASN A 145 7.86 6.62 3.24
N ASN A 146 8.67 5.92 2.44
CA ASN A 146 9.55 4.87 2.95
C ASN A 146 10.68 5.44 3.83
N LEU A 147 11.18 6.62 3.51
CA LEU A 147 12.10 7.33 4.38
C LEU A 147 11.43 7.76 5.69
N GLY A 148 10.19 8.24 5.65
CA GLY A 148 9.38 8.51 6.84
C GLY A 148 9.20 7.27 7.71
N HIS A 149 8.91 6.12 7.09
CA HIS A 149 8.79 4.83 7.75
C HIS A 149 10.10 4.36 8.40
N LEU A 150 11.25 4.52 7.71
CA LEU A 150 12.56 4.21 8.29
C LEU A 150 12.81 5.04 9.56
N TYR A 151 12.53 6.34 9.53
CA TYR A 151 12.66 7.20 10.70
C TYR A 151 11.70 6.79 11.84
N HIS A 152 10.45 6.49 11.52
CA HIS A 152 9.43 6.10 12.49
C HIS A 152 9.74 4.75 13.17
N VAL A 153 10.04 3.73 12.39
CA VAL A 153 10.12 2.35 12.88
C VAL A 153 11.52 2.00 13.37
N THR A 154 12.55 2.34 12.59
CA THR A 154 13.93 1.92 12.85
C THR A 154 14.69 2.92 13.70
N GLU A 155 14.70 4.20 13.30
CA GLU A 155 15.51 5.22 13.99
C GLU A 155 14.79 5.87 15.19
N LYS A 156 13.46 5.69 15.29
CA LYS A 156 12.59 6.35 16.28
C LYS A 156 12.71 7.88 16.31
N ASP A 157 13.02 8.46 15.15
CA ASP A 157 13.05 9.91 14.93
C ASP A 157 11.69 10.36 14.38
N TYR A 158 10.76 10.63 15.29
CA TYR A 158 9.39 10.95 14.92
C TYR A 158 9.24 12.32 14.24
N GLU A 159 10.15 13.25 14.49
CA GLU A 159 10.15 14.57 13.86
C GLU A 159 10.48 14.45 12.36
N ASN A 160 11.56 13.73 12.04
CA ASN A 160 11.87 13.45 10.64
C ASN A 160 10.82 12.54 9.99
N ALA A 161 10.29 11.55 10.70
CA ALA A 161 9.21 10.73 10.17
C ALA A 161 8.02 11.59 9.73
N LYS A 162 7.53 12.47 10.62
CA LYS A 162 6.44 13.40 10.35
C LYS A 162 6.75 14.33 9.18
N LYS A 163 7.97 14.88 9.12
CA LYS A 163 8.42 15.71 8.01
C LYS A 163 8.28 15.00 6.66
N TYR A 164 8.83 13.80 6.53
CA TYR A 164 8.81 13.08 5.24
C TYR A 164 7.41 12.55 4.90
N TYR A 165 6.62 12.12 5.88
CA TYR A 165 5.21 11.79 5.63
C TYR A 165 4.42 13.00 5.13
N LEU A 166 4.58 14.18 5.73
CA LEU A 166 3.91 15.40 5.25
C LEU A 166 4.32 15.76 3.82
N MET A 167 5.61 15.64 3.48
CA MET A 167 6.08 15.85 2.10
C MET A 167 5.41 14.88 1.11
N ALA A 168 5.25 13.60 1.47
CA ALA A 168 4.56 12.62 0.63
C ALA A 168 3.05 12.93 0.50
N ILE A 169 2.41 13.38 1.59
CA ILE A 169 1.00 13.78 1.61
C ILE A 169 0.74 14.97 0.68
N GLU A 170 1.66 15.95 0.62
CA GLU A 170 1.57 17.07 -0.33
C GLU A 170 1.57 16.62 -1.80
N LYS A 171 2.14 15.45 -2.09
CA LYS A 171 2.11 14.79 -3.40
C LYS A 171 0.89 13.88 -3.60
N GLY A 172 0.05 13.73 -2.57
CA GLY A 172 -1.16 12.93 -2.60
C GLY A 172 -0.98 11.47 -2.21
N ASN A 173 0.16 11.09 -1.61
CA ASN A 173 0.44 9.72 -1.21
C ASN A 173 -0.47 9.26 -0.06
N GLU A 174 -1.35 8.31 -0.34
CA GLU A 174 -2.35 7.81 0.60
C GLU A 174 -1.75 6.92 1.71
N ASN A 175 -0.62 6.25 1.43
CA ASN A 175 0.07 5.46 2.43
C ASN A 175 0.71 6.36 3.50
N ALA A 176 1.29 7.48 3.10
CA ALA A 176 1.82 8.48 4.02
C ALA A 176 0.71 9.12 4.88
N MET A 177 -0.48 9.34 4.33
CA MET A 177 -1.64 9.77 5.11
C MET A 177 -1.99 8.74 6.19
N ASN A 178 -2.06 7.45 5.84
CA ASN A 178 -2.28 6.38 6.81
C ASN A 178 -1.18 6.32 7.87
N ASP A 179 0.09 6.37 7.46
CA ASP A 179 1.23 6.20 8.35
C ASP A 179 1.39 7.39 9.31
N LEU A 180 1.13 8.61 8.84
CA LEU A 180 1.07 9.78 9.72
C LEU A 180 -0.11 9.68 10.69
N GLY A 181 -1.27 9.19 10.23
CA GLY A 181 -2.40 8.91 11.12
C GLY A 181 -2.04 7.90 12.21
N TYR A 182 -1.28 6.85 11.86
CA TYR A 182 -0.77 5.87 12.81
C TYR A 182 0.20 6.48 13.81
N LEU A 183 1.13 7.31 13.36
CA LEU A 183 2.07 8.03 14.22
C LEU A 183 1.32 8.94 15.20
N CYS A 184 0.34 9.72 14.73
CA CYS A 184 -0.50 10.56 15.59
C CYS A 184 -1.27 9.72 16.64
N CYS A 185 -1.89 8.61 16.23
CA CYS A 185 -2.69 7.77 17.12
C CYS A 185 -1.84 7.07 18.19
N ASN A 186 -0.70 6.51 17.80
CA ASN A 186 0.04 5.57 18.64
C ASN A 186 1.19 6.22 19.40
N VAL A 187 1.83 7.25 18.82
CA VAL A 187 2.99 7.94 19.41
C VAL A 187 2.55 9.25 20.04
N GLU A 188 1.96 10.16 19.25
CA GLU A 188 1.59 11.51 19.74
C GLU A 188 0.33 11.51 20.62
N LYS A 189 -0.49 10.44 20.55
CA LYS A 189 -1.82 10.35 21.17
C LYS A 189 -2.76 11.49 20.74
N ASP A 190 -2.54 12.00 19.53
CA ASP A 190 -3.36 13.01 18.88
C ASP A 190 -4.41 12.32 18.00
N TYR A 191 -5.52 11.94 18.63
CA TYR A 191 -6.59 11.17 17.97
C TYR A 191 -7.39 11.99 16.97
N GLU A 192 -7.48 13.32 17.15
CA GLU A 192 -8.16 14.20 16.20
C GLU A 192 -7.40 14.25 14.88
N ASN A 193 -6.09 14.48 14.92
CA ASN A 193 -5.28 14.46 13.70
C ASN A 193 -5.15 13.04 13.14
N ALA A 194 -5.08 12.00 13.97
CA ALA A 194 -5.12 10.63 13.48
C ALA A 194 -6.37 10.36 12.64
N LYS A 195 -7.55 10.70 13.17
CA LYS A 195 -8.83 10.57 12.47
C LYS A 195 -8.83 11.37 11.16
N LYS A 196 -8.36 12.61 11.20
CA LYS A 196 -8.24 13.46 10.01
C LYS A 196 -7.41 12.80 8.91
N TYR A 197 -6.20 12.33 9.23
CA TYR A 197 -5.32 11.72 8.23
C TYR A 197 -5.84 10.37 7.73
N TYR A 198 -6.45 9.55 8.60
CA TYR A 198 -7.10 8.33 8.16
C TYR A 198 -8.26 8.62 7.20
N LEU A 199 -9.12 9.61 7.48
CA LEU A 199 -10.20 9.99 6.58
C LEU A 199 -9.67 10.45 5.21
N MET A 200 -8.62 11.26 5.19
CA MET A 200 -7.95 11.67 3.93
C MET A 200 -7.43 10.46 3.14
N ALA A 201 -6.80 9.49 3.81
CA ALA A 201 -6.30 8.27 3.18
C ALA A 201 -7.45 7.42 2.61
N ILE A 202 -8.58 7.32 3.34
CA ILE A 202 -9.78 6.58 2.92
C ILE A 202 -10.40 7.21 1.67
N GLU A 203 -10.46 8.54 1.59
CA GLU A 203 -10.94 9.27 0.40
C GLU A 203 -10.10 8.94 -0.85
N LYS A 204 -8.83 8.62 -0.66
CA LYS A 204 -7.90 8.16 -1.71
C LYS A 204 -7.91 6.64 -1.92
N GLY A 205 -8.74 5.91 -1.20
CA GLY A 205 -8.92 4.46 -1.36
C GLY A 205 -7.99 3.60 -0.51
N ASN A 206 -7.29 4.17 0.47
CA ASN A 206 -6.42 3.40 1.37
C ASN A 206 -7.26 2.50 2.30
N VAL A 207 -7.15 1.19 2.11
CA VAL A 207 -7.90 0.18 2.87
C VAL A 207 -7.38 0.04 4.30
N CYS A 208 -6.07 0.14 4.52
CA CYS A 208 -5.47 0.06 5.84
C CYS A 208 -5.96 1.18 6.77
N ALA A 209 -6.17 2.38 6.22
CA ALA A 209 -6.74 3.51 6.95
C ALA A 209 -8.18 3.27 7.39
N MET A 210 -9.00 2.56 6.59
CA MET A 210 -10.35 2.14 7.01
C MET A 210 -10.26 1.23 8.24
N ASN A 211 -9.34 0.25 8.21
CA ASN A 211 -9.13 -0.65 9.34
C ASN A 211 -8.62 0.09 10.59
N ASN A 212 -7.64 0.96 10.44
CA ASN A 212 -7.06 1.74 11.53
C ASN A 212 -8.06 2.73 12.14
N LEU A 213 -8.90 3.36 11.32
CA LEU A 213 -9.96 4.22 11.81
C LEU A 213 -11.04 3.44 12.56
N GLY A 214 -11.41 2.24 12.07
CA GLY A 214 -12.30 1.34 12.79
C GLY A 214 -11.73 0.95 14.17
N TYR A 215 -10.44 0.66 14.23
CA TYR A 215 -9.73 0.38 15.50
C TYR A 215 -9.73 1.59 16.44
N LEU A 216 -9.47 2.79 15.94
CA LEU A 216 -9.53 4.02 16.73
C LEU A 216 -10.93 4.21 17.34
N TYR A 217 -11.99 4.07 16.55
CA TYR A 217 -13.36 4.16 17.05
C TYR A 217 -13.67 3.11 18.11
N HIS A 218 -13.22 1.88 17.92
CA HIS A 218 -13.46 0.79 18.86
C HIS A 218 -12.70 0.96 20.18
N VAL A 219 -11.39 1.14 20.11
CA VAL A 219 -10.52 1.07 21.29
C VAL A 219 -10.51 2.38 22.05
N ILE A 220 -10.43 3.50 21.34
CA ILE A 220 -10.26 4.83 21.92
C ILE A 220 -11.60 5.47 22.23
N GLU A 221 -12.49 5.55 21.23
CA GLU A 221 -13.76 6.28 21.38
C GLU A 221 -14.92 5.43 21.90
N LYS A 222 -14.76 4.10 21.92
CA LYS A 222 -15.82 3.13 22.25
C LYS A 222 -17.08 3.31 21.39
N ASP A 223 -16.93 3.81 20.17
CA ASP A 223 -17.98 3.95 19.17
C ASP A 223 -18.02 2.71 18.27
N TYR A 224 -18.71 1.68 18.74
CA TYR A 224 -18.87 0.41 18.03
C TYR A 224 -19.61 0.56 16.70
N LYS A 225 -20.49 1.56 16.56
CA LYS A 225 -21.25 1.80 15.33
C LYS A 225 -20.31 2.27 14.22
N ASN A 226 -19.48 3.26 14.51
CA ASN A 226 -18.49 3.74 13.53
C ASN A 226 -17.37 2.71 13.32
N ALA A 227 -16.91 2.01 14.36
CA ALA A 227 -15.95 0.92 14.20
C ALA A 227 -16.45 -0.13 13.19
N LYS A 228 -17.68 -0.63 13.37
CA LYS A 228 -18.33 -1.57 12.44
C LYS A 228 -18.44 -1.00 11.03
N LYS A 229 -18.85 0.27 10.89
CA LYS A 229 -18.96 0.93 9.58
C LYS A 229 -17.64 0.87 8.81
N TYR A 230 -16.53 1.31 9.42
CA TYR A 230 -15.26 1.38 8.72
C TYR A 230 -14.62 0.01 8.48
N TRP A 231 -14.82 -0.97 9.39
CA TRP A 231 -14.37 -2.32 9.12
C TRP A 231 -15.17 -3.03 8.03
N LEU A 232 -16.49 -2.83 7.95
CA LEU A 232 -17.28 -3.34 6.82
C LEU A 232 -16.79 -2.76 5.48
N MET A 233 -16.50 -1.45 5.43
CA MET A 233 -15.89 -0.84 4.24
C MET A 233 -14.55 -1.50 3.87
N ALA A 234 -13.69 -1.81 4.84
CA ALA A 234 -12.42 -2.48 4.60
C ALA A 234 -12.60 -3.94 4.12
N ILE A 235 -13.56 -4.67 4.71
CA ILE A 235 -13.92 -6.05 4.33
C ILE A 235 -14.45 -6.12 2.90
N GLU A 236 -15.29 -5.15 2.49
CA GLU A 236 -15.75 -5.03 1.09
C GLU A 236 -14.59 -4.86 0.10
N LYS A 237 -13.43 -4.38 0.58
CA LYS A 237 -12.18 -4.27 -0.18
C LYS A 237 -11.20 -5.42 0.06
N GLY A 238 -11.61 -6.45 0.81
CA GLY A 238 -10.84 -7.67 1.03
C GLY A 238 -9.91 -7.66 2.25
N ASP A 239 -10.04 -6.68 3.16
CA ASP A 239 -9.23 -6.63 4.38
C ASP A 239 -9.65 -7.70 5.38
N LYS A 240 -8.79 -8.71 5.57
CA LYS A 240 -9.02 -9.82 6.50
C LYS A 240 -8.81 -9.43 7.96
N THR A 241 -7.97 -8.44 8.24
CA THR A 241 -7.73 -7.94 9.59
C THR A 241 -8.98 -7.25 10.13
N ALA A 242 -9.64 -6.45 9.28
CA ALA A 242 -10.91 -5.81 9.59
C ALA A 242 -12.02 -6.85 9.87
N MET A 243 -12.01 -7.98 9.17
CA MET A 243 -12.94 -9.09 9.44
C MET A 243 -12.75 -9.66 10.85
N ASN A 244 -11.51 -10.00 11.23
CA ASN A 244 -11.19 -10.51 12.57
C ASN A 244 -11.54 -9.48 13.66
N ASN A 245 -11.26 -8.20 13.40
CA ASN A 245 -11.59 -7.11 14.31
C ASN A 245 -13.10 -6.98 14.52
N LEU A 246 -13.89 -7.07 13.44
CA LEU A 246 -15.34 -7.04 13.50
C LEU A 246 -15.92 -8.22 14.27
N GLU A 247 -15.40 -9.44 14.05
CA GLU A 247 -15.79 -10.63 14.80
C GLU A 247 -15.53 -10.46 16.31
N SER A 248 -14.37 -9.90 16.68
CA SER A 248 -14.05 -9.59 18.09
C SER A 248 -15.09 -8.67 18.73
N ILE A 249 -15.47 -7.59 18.04
CA ILE A 249 -16.49 -6.66 18.56
C ILE A 249 -17.86 -7.34 18.70
N MET A 250 -18.26 -8.18 17.73
CA MET A 250 -19.56 -8.85 17.78
C MET A 250 -19.66 -9.76 19.00
N ASN A 251 -18.58 -10.50 19.29
CA ASN A 251 -18.49 -11.32 20.49
C ASN A 251 -18.51 -10.48 21.77
N ASP A 252 -17.82 -9.33 21.79
CA ASP A 252 -17.83 -8.42 22.94
C ASP A 252 -19.21 -7.80 23.20
N LEU A 253 -19.96 -7.47 22.14
CA LEU A 253 -21.33 -6.97 22.24
C LEU A 253 -22.30 -8.04 22.76
N GLU A 254 -22.20 -9.27 22.27
CA GLU A 254 -22.99 -10.39 22.78
C GLU A 254 -22.71 -10.64 24.27
N LEU A 255 -21.44 -10.61 24.67
CA LEU A 255 -21.04 -10.74 26.07
C LEU A 255 -21.56 -9.57 26.92
N TYR A 256 -21.48 -8.34 26.42
CA TYR A 256 -21.98 -7.15 27.10
C TYR A 256 -23.49 -7.19 27.34
N VAL A 257 -24.28 -7.61 26.35
CA VAL A 257 -25.73 -7.79 26.50
C VAL A 257 -26.03 -8.86 27.54
N CYS A 258 -25.35 -10.01 27.49
CA CYS A 258 -25.50 -11.08 28.48
C CYS A 258 -25.19 -10.60 29.91
N LEU A 259 -24.12 -9.84 30.10
CA LEU A 259 -23.72 -9.31 31.41
C LEU A 259 -24.73 -8.30 31.97
N ASN A 260 -25.28 -7.43 31.12
CA ASN A 260 -26.33 -6.49 31.54
C ASN A 260 -27.61 -7.22 31.94
N GLU A 261 -28.05 -8.23 31.18
CA GLU A 261 -29.23 -9.02 31.56
C GLU A 261 -29.06 -9.76 32.90
N ILE A 262 -27.86 -10.23 33.22
CA ILE A 262 -27.54 -10.85 34.51
C ILE A 262 -27.59 -9.79 35.64
N THR A 263 -27.05 -8.60 35.39
CA THR A 263 -27.01 -7.50 36.36
C THR A 263 -28.42 -7.01 36.71
N ASP A 264 -29.28 -6.83 35.69
CA ASP A 264 -30.68 -6.44 35.89
C ASP A 264 -31.46 -7.49 36.70
N LYS A 265 -31.21 -8.79 36.45
CA LYS A 265 -31.83 -9.88 37.23
C LYS A 265 -31.39 -9.84 38.70
N ASN A 266 -30.11 -9.57 38.96
CA ASN A 266 -29.60 -9.45 40.33
C ASN A 266 -30.24 -8.28 41.07
N GLU A 267 -30.37 -7.12 40.43
CA GLU A 267 -31.03 -5.95 41.03
C GLU A 267 -32.51 -6.23 41.35
N LEU A 268 -33.20 -6.97 40.48
CA LEU A 268 -34.59 -7.38 40.69
C LEU A 268 -34.75 -8.32 41.89
N ILE A 269 -33.79 -9.24 42.07
CA ILE A 269 -33.73 -10.15 43.23
C ILE A 269 -33.48 -9.36 44.52
N GLU A 270 -32.50 -8.45 44.53
CA GLU A 270 -32.19 -7.60 45.69
C GLU A 270 -33.40 -6.75 46.11
N ASN A 271 -34.09 -6.14 45.13
CA ASN A 271 -35.31 -5.38 45.36
C ASN A 271 -36.47 -6.24 45.93
N ARG A 272 -36.52 -7.54 45.60
CA ARG A 272 -37.50 -8.46 46.17
C ARG A 272 -37.14 -8.87 47.59
N ILE A 273 -35.86 -9.12 47.86
CA ILE A 273 -35.36 -9.40 49.21
C ILE A 273 -35.65 -8.21 50.14
N LYS A 274 -35.38 -6.99 49.69
CA LYS A 274 -35.68 -5.76 50.44
C LYS A 274 -37.16 -5.66 50.81
N ARG A 275 -38.06 -5.83 49.83
CA ARG A 275 -39.52 -5.81 50.06
C ARG A 275 -40.01 -6.89 51.02
N LEU A 276 -39.37 -8.06 51.03
CA LEU A 276 -39.72 -9.13 51.97
C LEU A 276 -39.25 -8.81 53.40
N ARG A 277 -38.06 -8.23 53.57
CA ARG A 277 -37.58 -7.75 54.87
C ARG A 277 -38.50 -6.69 55.46
N ASP A 278 -38.92 -5.72 54.64
CA ASP A 278 -39.82 -4.64 55.07
C ASP A 278 -41.21 -5.14 55.51
N LYS A 279 -41.62 -6.36 55.09
CA LYS A 279 -42.88 -7.00 55.52
C LYS A 279 -42.76 -7.84 56.79
N CYS A 280 -41.54 -8.15 57.22
CA CYS A 280 -41.27 -8.99 58.39
C CYS A 280 -40.92 -8.18 59.65
N VAL A 281 -40.91 -6.85 59.56
CA VAL A 281 -40.76 -5.90 60.67
C VAL A 281 -42.12 -5.31 61.01
#